data_AF-A0A7W7CQY0-F1
#
_entry.id   AF-A0A7W7CQY0-F1
#
_cell.length_a   1.000
_cell.length_b   1.000
_cell.length_c   1.000
_cell.angle_alpha   90.00
_cell.angle_beta   90.00
_cell.angle_gamma   90.00
#
_symmetry.space_group_name_H-M   'P 1'
#
loop_
_entity.id
_entity.type
_entity.pdbx_description
1 polymer ?
#
loop_
_entity_poly.entity_id
_entity_poly.type
_entity_poly.pdbx_seq_one_letter_code
_entity_poly.pdbx_strand_id
1 'polypeptide(L)'
;MSAQLVDFVASGATDAAEAKRILTVFAAGLTKAAGSSETEVGAAVKEVVARSSEAAAAADPMTAIEQDPNWEQAGSDLTAACKTAGVKINY
;
A
#
# COMPACT_ATOMS: atom_id res chain seq x y z
N MET A 1 -0.76 -4.61 12.68
CA MET A 1 -0.91 -5.36 11.42
C MET A 1 -1.53 -6.71 11.74
N SER A 2 -2.58 -7.15 11.04
CA SER A 2 -3.18 -8.47 11.29
C SER A 2 -2.19 -9.58 10.89
N ALA A 3 -2.26 -10.74 11.53
CA ALA A 3 -1.37 -11.87 11.26
C ALA A 3 -1.37 -12.27 9.77
N GLN A 4 -2.54 -12.18 9.11
CA GLN A 4 -2.67 -12.41 7.66
C GLN A 4 -1.85 -11.43 6.81
N LEU A 5 -1.73 -10.18 7.25
CA LEU A 5 -0.95 -9.14 6.54
C LEU A 5 0.55 -9.36 6.70
N VAL A 6 0.98 -9.94 7.82
CA VAL A 6 2.40 -10.27 8.10
C VAL A 6 2.82 -11.52 7.34
N ASP A 7 2.04 -12.60 7.39
CA ASP A 7 2.30 -13.84 6.64
C ASP A 7 2.35 -13.59 5.14
N PHE A 8 1.51 -12.68 4.65
CA PHE A 8 1.47 -12.32 3.24
C PHE A 8 2.72 -11.59 2.75
N VAL A 9 3.19 -10.58 3.48
CA VAL A 9 4.44 -9.87 3.14
C VAL A 9 5.61 -10.84 3.14
N ALA A 10 5.56 -11.85 4.01
CA ALA A 10 6.57 -12.90 4.09
C ALA A 10 6.47 -13.94 2.95
N SER A 11 5.28 -14.23 2.43
CA SER A 11 5.09 -15.29 1.43
C SER A 11 5.29 -14.84 -0.02
N GLY A 12 5.06 -13.55 -0.31
CA GLY A 12 4.98 -13.05 -1.69
C GLY A 12 3.74 -13.60 -2.40
N ALA A 13 2.87 -12.73 -2.93
CA ALA A 13 1.68 -13.19 -3.64
C ALA A 13 2.10 -14.01 -4.88
N THR A 14 1.75 -15.30 -4.93
CA THR A 14 2.09 -16.17 -6.07
C THR A 14 0.93 -16.41 -7.04
N ASP A 15 -0.31 -16.07 -6.64
CA ASP A 15 -1.48 -16.09 -7.50
C ASP A 15 -2.24 -14.75 -7.51
N ALA A 16 -2.89 -14.46 -8.65
CA ALA A 16 -3.55 -13.18 -8.89
C ALA A 16 -4.76 -12.93 -7.97
N ALA A 17 -5.48 -13.97 -7.54
CA ALA A 17 -6.64 -13.81 -6.67
C ALA A 17 -6.20 -13.42 -5.25
N GLU A 18 -5.12 -14.03 -4.77
CA GLU A 18 -4.49 -13.66 -3.51
C GLU A 18 -3.91 -12.24 -3.59
N ALA A 19 -3.19 -11.88 -4.66
CA ALA A 19 -2.71 -10.50 -4.86
C ALA A 19 -3.85 -9.47 -4.78
N LYS A 20 -4.99 -9.71 -5.45
CA LYS A 20 -6.19 -8.84 -5.35
C LYS A 20 -6.70 -8.74 -3.93
N ARG A 21 -6.82 -9.89 -3.25
CA ARG A 21 -7.32 -9.95 -1.88
C ARG A 21 -6.46 -9.09 -0.97
N ILE A 22 -5.13 -9.21 -1.04
CA ILE A 22 -4.30 -8.41 -0.15
C ILE A 22 -4.29 -6.94 -0.51
N LEU A 23 -4.14 -6.58 -1.78
CA LEU A 23 -4.19 -5.16 -2.15
C LEU A 23 -5.49 -4.50 -1.68
N THR A 24 -6.61 -5.22 -1.75
CA THR A 24 -7.90 -4.77 -1.21
C THR A 24 -7.87 -4.59 0.31
N VAL A 25 -7.38 -5.60 1.06
CA VAL A 25 -7.30 -5.53 2.54
C VAL A 25 -6.33 -4.44 3.00
N PHE A 26 -5.21 -4.30 2.32
CA PHE A 26 -4.19 -3.30 2.57
C PHE A 26 -4.73 -1.88 2.32
N ALA A 27 -5.34 -1.65 1.16
CA ALA A 27 -5.98 -0.39 0.83
C ALA A 27 -7.06 -0.02 1.86
N ALA A 28 -7.94 -0.96 2.23
CA ALA A 28 -8.97 -0.71 3.24
C ALA A 28 -8.39 -0.36 4.62
N GLY A 29 -7.32 -1.05 5.04
CA GLY A 29 -6.62 -0.76 6.28
C GLY A 29 -6.01 0.65 6.30
N LEU A 30 -5.36 1.04 5.19
CA LEU A 30 -4.77 2.36 5.03
C LEU A 30 -5.82 3.47 4.91
N THR A 31 -6.92 3.26 4.19
CA THR A 31 -8.06 4.20 4.14
C THR A 31 -8.58 4.46 5.55
N LYS A 32 -8.76 3.42 6.36
CA LYS A 32 -9.19 3.55 7.75
C LYS A 32 -8.16 4.30 8.61
N ALA A 33 -6.88 4.06 8.39
CA ALA A 33 -5.81 4.72 9.14
C ALA A 33 -5.65 6.20 8.77
N ALA A 34 -5.76 6.54 7.48
CA ALA A 34 -5.71 7.92 7.01
C ALA A 34 -6.95 8.72 7.44
N GLY A 35 -8.13 8.09 7.42
CA GLY A 35 -9.40 8.77 7.73
C GLY A 35 -9.54 10.08 6.92
N SER A 36 -9.93 11.15 7.61
CA SER A 36 -10.00 12.50 7.05
C SER A 36 -8.70 13.30 7.17
N SER A 37 -7.55 12.65 7.42
CA SER A 37 -6.28 13.35 7.61
C SER A 37 -5.89 14.17 6.39
N GLU A 38 -5.50 15.42 6.64
CA GLU A 38 -4.98 16.38 5.64
C GLU A 38 -3.48 16.61 5.81
N THR A 39 -2.80 15.83 6.64
CA THR A 39 -1.33 15.90 6.79
C THR A 39 -0.63 15.34 5.55
N GLU A 40 0.64 15.67 5.36
CA GLU A 40 1.47 15.09 4.28
C GLU A 40 1.51 13.55 4.36
N VAL A 41 1.56 13.00 5.58
CA VAL A 41 1.47 11.55 5.79
C VAL A 41 0.10 11.03 5.33
N GLY A 42 -0.99 11.73 5.67
CA GLY A 42 -2.34 11.38 5.22
C GLY A 42 -2.48 11.40 3.70
N ALA A 43 -1.88 12.40 3.03
CA ALA A 43 -1.85 12.51 1.58
C ALA A 43 -1.05 11.36 0.94
N ALA A 44 0.15 11.08 1.45
CA ALA A 44 0.96 9.97 0.96
C ALA A 44 0.29 8.60 1.17
N VAL A 45 -0.42 8.39 2.29
CA VAL A 45 -1.21 7.17 2.50
C VAL A 45 -2.35 7.06 1.49
N LYS A 46 -3.05 8.16 1.19
CA LYS A 46 -4.13 8.17 0.19
C LYS A 46 -3.62 7.82 -1.21
N GLU A 47 -2.42 8.26 -1.57
CA GLU A 47 -1.77 7.91 -2.83
C GLU A 47 -1.49 6.40 -2.92
N VAL A 48 -0.90 5.83 -1.86
CA VAL A 48 -0.65 4.37 -1.79
C VAL A 48 -1.96 3.57 -1.85
N VAL A 49 -3.03 4.06 -1.22
CA VAL A 49 -4.38 3.46 -1.29
C VAL A 49 -4.90 3.47 -2.72
N ALA A 50 -4.80 4.59 -3.43
CA ALA A 50 -5.29 4.72 -4.79
C ALA A 50 -4.63 3.70 -5.71
N ARG A 51 -3.29 3.66 -5.71
CA ARG A 51 -2.50 2.72 -6.51
C ARG A 51 -2.79 1.26 -6.17
N SER A 52 -2.85 0.94 -4.87
CA SER A 52 -3.18 -0.43 -4.43
C SER A 52 -4.58 -0.84 -4.89
N SER A 53 -5.54 0.08 -4.88
CA SER A 53 -6.91 -0.18 -5.34
C SER A 53 -6.97 -0.36 -6.86
N GLU A 54 -6.23 0.44 -7.62
CA GLU A 54 -6.11 0.29 -9.07
C GLU A 54 -5.50 -1.07 -9.45
N ALA A 55 -4.39 -1.45 -8.81
CA ALA A 55 -3.78 -2.76 -9.00
C ALA A 55 -4.74 -3.91 -8.62
N ALA A 56 -5.48 -3.78 -7.51
CA ALA A 56 -6.47 -4.78 -7.11
C ALA A 56 -7.63 -4.95 -8.12
N ALA A 57 -7.97 -3.88 -8.84
CA ALA A 57 -9.01 -3.89 -9.86
C ALA A 57 -8.54 -4.49 -11.20
N ALA A 58 -7.23 -4.59 -11.42
CA ALA A 58 -6.65 -5.12 -12.65
C ALA A 58 -6.92 -6.62 -12.84
N ALA A 59 -6.78 -7.10 -14.07
CA ALA A 59 -6.87 -8.54 -14.37
C ALA A 59 -5.73 -9.31 -13.67
N ASP A 60 -4.51 -8.79 -13.82
CA ASP A 60 -3.28 -9.24 -13.17
C ASP A 60 -2.70 -8.09 -12.32
N PRO A 61 -2.85 -8.14 -10.99
CA PRO A 61 -2.38 -7.09 -10.10
C PRO A 61 -0.86 -6.93 -10.07
N MET A 62 -0.10 -8.03 -10.22
CA MET A 62 1.36 -7.98 -10.15
C MET A 62 1.90 -7.28 -11.39
N THR A 63 1.40 -7.63 -12.56
CA THR A 63 1.71 -6.90 -13.81
C THR A 63 1.30 -5.42 -13.72
N ALA A 64 0.14 -5.12 -13.11
CA ALA A 64 -0.30 -3.73 -12.93
C ALA A 64 0.64 -2.92 -12.02
N ILE A 65 1.16 -3.53 -10.96
CA ILE A 65 2.17 -2.91 -10.08
C ILE A 65 3.48 -2.69 -10.83
N GLU A 66 3.98 -3.69 -11.54
CA GLU A 66 5.24 -3.61 -12.29
C GLU A 66 5.20 -2.54 -13.39
N GLN A 67 4.02 -2.30 -13.97
CA GLN A 67 3.81 -1.32 -15.02
C GLN A 67 3.45 0.08 -14.48
N ASP A 68 3.16 0.23 -13.19
CA ASP A 68 2.92 1.54 -12.59
C ASP A 68 4.26 2.24 -12.31
N PRO A 69 4.64 3.26 -13.11
CA PRO A 69 5.95 3.90 -12.98
C PRO A 69 6.11 4.67 -11.66
N ASN A 70 5.03 4.88 -10.91
CA ASN A 70 5.04 5.65 -9.67
C ASN A 70 4.83 4.77 -8.43
N TRP A 71 4.73 3.44 -8.57
CA TRP A 71 4.50 2.54 -7.45
C TRP A 71 5.59 2.67 -6.37
N GLU A 72 6.85 2.57 -6.79
CA GLU A 72 8.01 2.71 -5.89
C GLU A 72 8.09 4.13 -5.30
N GLN A 73 7.77 5.14 -6.10
CA GLN A 73 7.78 6.53 -5.66
C GLN A 73 6.75 6.77 -4.55
N ALA A 74 5.54 6.24 -4.67
CA ALA A 74 4.50 6.39 -3.66
C ALA A 74 4.91 5.78 -2.30
N GLY A 75 5.57 4.63 -2.31
CA GLY A 75 6.14 4.01 -1.10
C GLY A 75 7.29 4.83 -0.49
N SER A 76 8.14 5.41 -1.35
CA SER A 76 9.22 6.31 -0.95
C SER A 76 8.69 7.59 -0.31
N ASP A 77 7.68 8.22 -0.92
CA ASP A 77 7.05 9.45 -0.42
C ASP A 77 6.35 9.21 0.92
N LEU A 78 5.67 8.07 1.10
CA LEU A 78 5.11 7.69 2.39
C LEU A 78 6.20 7.53 3.47
N THR A 79 7.30 6.87 3.13
CA THR A 79 8.45 6.70 4.02
C THR A 79 9.06 8.05 4.41
N ALA A 80 9.24 8.95 3.44
CA ALA A 80 9.76 10.28 3.66
C ALA A 80 8.82 11.11 4.55
N ALA A 81 7.52 11.13 4.25
CA ALA A 81 6.52 11.83 5.04
C ALA A 81 6.48 11.32 6.50
N CYS A 82 6.55 10.00 6.69
CA CYS A 82 6.61 9.39 8.02
C CYS A 82 7.87 9.82 8.79
N LYS A 83 9.04 9.83 8.13
CA LYS A 83 10.31 10.30 8.74
C LYS A 83 10.23 11.79 9.12
N THR A 84 9.68 12.63 8.25
CA THR A 84 9.45 14.06 8.52
C THR A 84 8.52 14.27 9.71
N ALA A 85 7.49 13.42 9.85
CA ALA A 85 6.59 13.42 11.00
C ALA A 85 7.22 12.84 12.29
N GLY A 86 8.50 12.45 12.27
CA GLY A 86 9.22 11.90 13.42
C GLY A 86 8.94 10.42 13.71
N VAL A 87 8.28 9.71 12.80
CA VAL A 87 8.00 8.28 12.94
C VAL A 87 9.28 7.49 12.69
N LYS A 88 9.65 6.63 13.65
CA LYS A 88 10.72 5.64 13.47
C LYS A 88 10.17 4.45 12.68
N ILE A 89 10.69 4.27 11.47
CA ILE A 89 10.38 3.12 10.62
C ILE A 89 11.37 2.01 10.95
N ASN A 90 10.86 0.86 11.35
CA ASN A 90 11.66 -0.35 11.52
C ASN A 90 11.39 -1.26 10.31
N TYR A 91 12.45 -1.64 9.60
CA TYR A 91 12.42 -2.57 8.47
C TYR A 91 12.57 -4.01 8.97
#